data_AF-A0AAW1P937-F1
#
_entry.id   AF-A0AAW1P937-F1
#
_cell.length_a   1.000
_cell.length_b   1.000
_cell.length_c   1.000
_cell.angle_alpha   90.00
_cell.angle_beta   90.00
_cell.angle_gamma   90.00
#
_symmetry.space_group_name_H-M   'P 1'
#
loop_
_entity.id
_entity.type
_entity.pdbx_description
1 polymer ?
#
loop_
_entity_poly.entity_id
_entity_poly.type
_entity_poly.pdbx_seq_one_letter_code
_entity_poly.pdbx_strand_id
1 'polypeptide(L)'
;MVYVKAGGAAIELEVWEMPTEKFGYFMQYIKAPLGIGTVWLDDGSWVYGFICEGFVAQSGEGVEDVTHTGGWLNYLAGKEAQ
;
A
#
# COMPACT_ATOMS: atom_id res chain seq x y z
N MET A 1 -0.64 -1.46 -1.93
CA MET A 1 0.53 -1.38 -2.84
C MET A 1 0.54 -2.57 -3.79
N VAL A 2 1.18 -2.44 -4.95
CA VAL A 2 1.37 -3.52 -5.93
C VAL A 2 2.86 -3.71 -6.14
N TYR A 3 3.36 -4.94 -5.95
CA TYR A 3 4.76 -5.27 -6.22
C TYR A 3 5.00 -5.39 -7.73
N VAL A 4 6.09 -4.79 -8.22
CA VAL A 4 6.54 -4.88 -9.61
C VAL A 4 7.97 -5.40 -9.66
N LYS A 5 8.28 -6.23 -10.68
CA LYS A 5 9.64 -6.78 -10.86
C LYS A 5 10.66 -5.74 -11.32
N ALA A 6 10.21 -4.68 -11.99
CA ALA A 6 11.04 -3.61 -12.53
C ALA A 6 10.23 -2.32 -12.57
N GLY A 7 10.90 -1.18 -12.43
CA GLY A 7 10.27 0.15 -12.50
C GLY A 7 9.51 0.58 -11.25
N GLY A 8 9.63 -0.13 -10.13
CA GLY A 8 9.09 0.29 -8.85
C GLY A 8 10.01 1.26 -8.10
N ALA A 9 9.48 1.87 -7.05
CA ALA A 9 10.24 2.70 -6.11
C ALA A 9 9.92 2.31 -4.65
N ALA A 10 10.77 2.74 -3.72
CA ALA A 10 10.46 2.69 -2.30
C ALA A 10 9.28 3.62 -1.99
N ILE A 11 8.37 3.18 -1.12
CA ILE A 11 7.19 3.91 -0.70
C ILE A 11 7.24 4.03 0.82
N GLU A 12 7.07 5.24 1.34
CA GLU A 12 7.02 5.52 2.78
C GLU A 12 5.84 4.80 3.45
N LEU A 13 6.10 4.20 4.62
CA LEU A 13 5.14 3.40 5.38
C LEU A 13 5.19 3.74 6.87
N GLU A 14 4.06 3.52 7.53
CA GLU A 14 3.98 3.48 8.99
C GLU A 14 3.81 2.04 9.46
N VAL A 15 4.65 1.60 10.39
CA VAL A 15 4.57 0.26 11.00
C VAL A 15 3.88 0.38 12.35
N TRP A 16 2.79 -0.36 12.52
CA TRP A 16 1.97 -0.36 13.73
C TRP A 16 1.93 -1.74 14.38
N GLU A 17 2.00 -1.78 15.70
CA GLU A 17 1.74 -3.00 16.48
C GLU A 17 0.24 -3.18 16.69
N MET A 18 -0.25 -4.42 16.55
CA MET A 18 -1.65 -4.76 16.73
C MET A 18 -1.80 -6.04 17.56
N PRO A 19 -2.66 -6.06 18.59
CA PRO A 19 -2.99 -7.29 19.30
C PRO A 19 -3.61 -8.32 18.35
N THR A 20 -3.10 -9.55 18.38
CA THR A 20 -3.48 -10.60 17.43
C THR A 20 -4.98 -10.93 17.50
N GLU A 21 -5.58 -10.89 18.69
CA GLU A 21 -7.00 -11.11 18.93
C GLU A 21 -7.91 -10.06 18.29
N LYS A 22 -7.37 -8.89 17.90
CA LYS A 22 -8.10 -7.83 17.21
C LYS A 22 -7.97 -7.91 15.68
N PHE A 23 -7.03 -8.70 15.17
CA PHE A 23 -6.75 -8.78 13.73
C PHE A 23 -7.98 -9.17 12.92
N GLY A 24 -8.73 -10.19 13.36
CA GLY A 24 -9.95 -10.62 12.65
C GLY A 24 -11.04 -9.55 12.58
N TYR A 25 -11.17 -8.70 13.61
CA TYR A 25 -12.10 -7.57 13.59
C TYR A 25 -11.60 -6.47 12.65
N PHE A 26 -10.31 -6.15 12.70
CA PHE A 26 -9.68 -5.20 11.79
C PHE A 26 -9.87 -5.60 10.31
N MET A 27 -9.75 -6.90 10.00
CA MET A 27 -9.93 -7.42 8.65
C MET A 27 -11.32 -7.17 8.06
N GLN A 28 -12.36 -6.97 8.89
CA GLN A 28 -13.72 -6.66 8.40
C GLN A 28 -13.82 -5.28 7.74
N TYR A 29 -12.86 -4.39 8.00
CA TYR A 29 -12.79 -3.05 7.42
C TYR A 29 -12.04 -3.02 6.09
N ILE A 30 -11.35 -4.11 5.74
CA ILE A 30 -10.56 -4.19 4.51
C ILE A 30 -11.46 -4.69 3.38
N LYS A 31 -11.72 -3.82 2.41
CA LYS A 31 -12.61 -4.11 1.26
C LYS A 31 -11.80 -4.30 -0.01
N ALA A 32 -12.32 -5.12 -0.91
CA ALA A 32 -11.77 -5.25 -2.25
C ALA A 32 -11.65 -3.85 -2.91
N PRO A 33 -10.54 -3.59 -3.62
CA PRO A 33 -9.48 -4.53 -4.00
C PRO A 33 -8.29 -4.62 -3.03
N LEU A 34 -8.45 -4.13 -1.79
CA LEU A 34 -7.39 -4.14 -0.79
C LEU A 34 -7.32 -5.47 -0.05
N GLY A 35 -6.11 -5.81 0.39
CA GLY A 35 -5.83 -6.96 1.26
C GLY A 35 -4.66 -6.70 2.18
N ILE A 36 -4.42 -7.63 3.11
CA ILE A 36 -3.21 -7.65 3.93
C ILE A 36 -2.32 -8.78 3.42
N GLY A 37 -1.11 -8.43 3.03
CA GLY A 37 -0.07 -9.36 2.57
C GLY A 37 1.24 -9.06 3.28
N THR A 38 2.34 -9.62 2.76
CA THR A 38 3.69 -9.33 3.25
C THR A 38 4.35 -8.22 2.45
N VAL A 39 5.04 -7.33 3.15
CA VAL A 39 5.79 -6.20 2.60
C VAL A 39 7.22 -6.28 3.10
N TRP A 40 8.18 -5.97 2.23
CA TRP A 40 9.60 -5.92 2.54
C TRP A 40 10.00 -4.47 2.82
N LEU A 41 10.71 -4.25 3.93
CA LEU A 41 11.20 -2.94 4.33
C LEU A 41 12.67 -2.76 3.92
N ASP A 42 13.13 -1.51 3.91
CA ASP A 42 14.50 -1.13 3.55
C ASP A 42 15.56 -1.68 4.52
N ASP A 43 15.18 -1.86 5.78
CA ASP A 43 15.98 -2.52 6.82
C ASP A 43 16.14 -4.03 6.62
N GLY A 44 15.51 -4.60 5.59
CA GLY A 44 15.56 -6.02 5.24
C GLY A 44 14.48 -6.87 5.90
N SER A 45 13.67 -6.31 6.79
CA SER A 45 12.61 -7.03 7.50
C SER A 45 11.35 -7.24 6.64
N TRP A 46 10.50 -8.17 7.08
CA TRP A 46 9.21 -8.44 6.48
C TRP A 46 8.10 -8.20 7.49
N VAL A 47 7.07 -7.46 7.09
CA VAL A 47 5.92 -7.11 7.93
C VAL A 47 4.60 -7.39 7.20
N TYR A 48 3.50 -7.46 7.94
CA TYR A 48 2.17 -7.42 7.32
C TYR A 48 1.84 -6.00 6.91
N GLY A 49 1.33 -5.81 5.69
CA GLY A 49 0.99 -4.49 5.15
C GLY A 49 -0.08 -4.52 4.07
N PHE A 50 -0.58 -3.34 3.74
CA PHE A 50 -1.65 -3.17 2.76
C PHE A 50 -1.18 -3.42 1.33
N ILE A 51 -1.79 -4.40 0.68
CA ILE A 51 -1.61 -4.72 -0.73
C ILE A 51 -2.88 -4.41 -1.52
N CYS A 52 -2.75 -4.32 -2.83
CA CYS A 52 -3.87 -4.22 -3.76
C CYS A 52 -3.77 -5.37 -4.75
N GLU A 53 -4.91 -5.93 -5.15
CA GLU A 53 -4.96 -6.98 -6.16
C GLU A 53 -4.34 -6.51 -7.48
N GLY A 54 -3.43 -7.32 -8.04
CA GLY A 54 -2.60 -6.91 -9.19
C GLY A 54 -3.39 -6.60 -10.47
N PHE A 55 -4.65 -7.08 -10.59
CA PHE A 55 -5.49 -6.76 -11.74
C PHE A 55 -5.89 -5.28 -11.79
N VAL A 56 -5.95 -4.59 -10.64
CA VAL A 56 -6.32 -3.16 -10.58
C VAL A 56 -5.29 -2.31 -11.31
N ALA A 57 -4.00 -2.59 -11.13
CA ALA A 57 -2.95 -1.91 -11.89
C ALA A 57 -3.06 -2.14 -13.41
N GLN A 58 -3.74 -3.21 -13.84
CA GLN A 58 -3.92 -3.57 -15.24
C GLN A 58 -5.24 -3.07 -15.83
N SER A 59 -6.20 -2.63 -15.01
CA SER A 59 -7.53 -2.24 -15.49
C SER A 59 -7.55 -0.88 -16.21
N GLY A 60 -6.56 -0.01 -15.96
CA GLY A 60 -6.35 1.25 -16.67
C GLY A 60 -7.36 2.37 -16.36
N GLU A 61 -8.61 2.04 -16.04
CA GLU A 61 -9.64 3.04 -15.70
C GLU A 61 -9.58 3.43 -14.22
N GLY A 62 -9.41 4.72 -13.95
CA GLY A 62 -9.46 5.29 -12.60
C GLY A 62 -8.25 5.00 -11.71
N VAL A 63 -7.18 4.43 -12.26
CA VAL A 63 -5.95 4.09 -11.52
C VAL A 63 -4.82 5.01 -11.97
N GLU A 64 -4.38 5.87 -11.07
CA GLU A 64 -3.24 6.77 -11.28
C GLU A 64 -1.98 6.16 -10.67
N ASP A 65 -0.88 6.16 -11.41
CA ASP A 65 0.42 5.80 -10.86
C ASP A 65 1.02 6.96 -10.07
N VAL A 66 0.97 6.83 -8.75
CA VAL A 66 1.50 7.82 -7.80
C VAL A 66 2.87 7.43 -7.23
N THR A 67 3.55 6.42 -7.81
CA THR A 67 4.84 5.91 -7.31
C THR A 67 5.88 7.03 -7.16
N HIS A 68 5.86 8.01 -8.06
CA HIS A 68 6.78 9.15 -8.08
C HIS A 68 6.65 10.09 -6.87
N THR A 69 5.57 10.04 -6.10
CA THR A 69 5.40 10.86 -4.89
C THR A 69 6.11 10.26 -3.67
N GLY A 70 6.58 9.01 -3.77
CA GLY A 70 7.24 8.30 -2.68
C GLY A 70 6.34 7.96 -1.49
N GLY A 71 5.04 8.27 -1.54
CA GLY A 71 4.14 8.08 -0.40
C GLY A 71 2.78 8.74 -0.57
N TRP A 72 1.79 8.22 0.15
CA TRP A 72 0.41 8.70 0.07
C TRP A 72 0.24 10.12 0.61
N LEU A 73 0.87 10.44 1.75
CA LEU A 73 0.79 11.79 2.33
C LEU A 73 1.40 12.85 1.39
N ASN A 74 2.50 12.53 0.71
CA ASN A 74 3.12 13.43 -0.27
C ASN A 74 2.21 13.65 -1.48
N TYR A 75 1.54 12.60 -1.96
CA TYR A 75 0.57 12.72 -3.04
C TYR A 75 -0.60 13.63 -2.66
N LEU A 76 -1.17 13.45 -1.47
CA LEU A 76 -2.24 14.30 -0.96
C LEU A 76 -1.81 15.76 -0.82
N ALA A 77 -0.63 16.02 -0.25
CA ALA A 77 -0.09 17.37 -0.13
C ALA A 77 0.13 18.04 -1.50
N GLY A 78 0.58 17.27 -2.50
CA GLY A 78 0.70 17.74 -3.88
C GLY A 78 -0.66 18.08 -4.53
N LYS A 79 -1.72 17.34 -4.18
CA LYS A 79 -3.08 17.61 -4.67
C LYS A 79 -3.75 18.82 -4.03
N GLU A 80 -3.48 19.11 -2.77
CA GLU A 80 -4.04 20.28 -2.08
C GLU A 80 -3.37 21.60 -2.50
N ALA A 81 -2.15 21.54 -3.03
CA ALA A 81 -1.42 22.71 -3.51
C ALA A 81 -1.81 23.15 -4.95
N GLN A 82 -2.77 22.47 -5.58
CA GLN A 82 -3.18 22.65 -6.97
C GLN A 82 -4.63 23.12 -7.09
#